data_AF-A0A835CNS3-F1
#
_entry.id   AF-A0A835CNS3-F1
#
_cell.length_a   1.000
_cell.length_b   1.000
_cell.length_c   1.000
_cell.angle_alpha   90.00
_cell.angle_beta   90.00
_cell.angle_gamma   90.00
#
_symmetry.space_group_name_H-M   'P 1'
#
loop_
_entity.id
_entity.type
_entity.pdbx_description
1 polymer ?
#
loop_
_entity_poly.entity_id
_entity_poly.type
_entity_poly.pdbx_seq_one_letter_code
_entity_poly.pdbx_strand_id
1 'polypeptide(L)'
;MSRIKLLLFVIIIINILNIIICDKIKSLDTLKDNIENDWKEFKEFREWKKWKDNTRNDKIIHKNFDNSFKHYKKHWNHKKLLTSDNDTILMARYVVNQANWSSIATISTRNDIKSYPFANVISISDGPLGDGSGIPYTYLTPLDFTSQDISKDYRATMMMTLAQGQWCKDKSMDPMDPRCARITLSGKVKKVLPGDGDYDVAKNAVFGRHPWLAKMPADHHFYFAKLKIGSIALLDAFGGPKYIDVKQYLAASNKIVSIDEINQVSRHAYQI
;
A
#
# COMPACT_ATOMS: atom_id res chain seq x y z
N MET A 1 -10.62 -56.76 36.82
CA MET A 1 -10.68 -55.30 36.57
C MET A 1 -11.89 -54.99 35.68
N SER A 2 -13.09 -55.25 36.21
CA SER A 2 -14.09 -54.27 36.69
C SER A 2 -14.71 -53.42 35.57
N ARG A 3 -15.82 -53.94 35.02
CA ARG A 3 -16.75 -53.25 34.08
C ARG A 3 -17.18 -51.86 34.57
N ILE A 4 -17.10 -51.61 35.88
CA ILE A 4 -17.40 -50.33 36.53
C ILE A 4 -16.39 -49.24 36.12
N LYS A 5 -15.10 -49.55 35.98
CA LYS A 5 -14.09 -48.57 35.54
C LYS A 5 -14.30 -48.14 34.08
N LEU A 6 -14.72 -49.07 33.22
CA LEU A 6 -15.04 -48.77 31.82
C LEU A 6 -16.29 -47.89 31.73
N LEU A 7 -17.33 -48.18 32.53
CA LEU A 7 -18.56 -47.40 32.56
C LEU A 7 -18.31 -45.94 33.01
N LEU A 8 -17.52 -45.76 34.07
CA LEU A 8 -17.13 -44.44 34.55
C LEU A 8 -16.32 -43.66 33.51
N PHE A 9 -15.41 -44.33 32.80
CA PHE A 9 -14.61 -43.69 31.74
C PHE A 9 -15.48 -43.23 30.56
N VAL A 10 -16.46 -44.03 30.15
CA VAL A 10 -17.43 -43.65 29.10
C VAL A 10 -18.28 -42.46 29.52
N ILE A 11 -18.75 -42.41 30.77
CA ILE A 11 -19.53 -41.27 31.29
C ILE A 11 -18.68 -39.99 31.31
N ILE A 12 -17.40 -40.09 31.70
CA ILE A 12 -16.47 -38.95 31.68
C ILE A 12 -16.28 -38.45 30.24
N ILE A 13 -16.08 -39.34 29.27
CA ILE A 13 -15.95 -38.96 27.86
C ILE A 13 -17.22 -38.27 27.35
N ILE A 14 -18.41 -38.80 27.64
CA ILE A 14 -19.68 -38.20 27.22
C ILE A 14 -19.84 -36.79 27.81
N ASN A 15 -19.50 -36.61 29.09
CA ASN A 15 -19.55 -35.28 29.73
C ASN A 15 -18.55 -34.31 29.10
N ILE A 16 -17.31 -34.75 28.82
CA ILE A 16 -16.31 -33.91 28.14
C ILE A 16 -16.78 -33.54 26.73
N LEU A 17 -17.36 -34.50 25.98
CA LEU A 17 -17.89 -34.24 24.64
C LEU A 17 -19.03 -33.21 24.68
N ASN A 18 -19.94 -33.34 25.65
CA ASN A 18 -21.05 -32.41 25.85
C ASN A 18 -20.56 -30.98 26.17
N ILE A 19 -19.50 -30.85 26.99
CA ILE A 19 -18.89 -29.55 27.30
C ILE A 19 -18.29 -28.92 26.02
N ILE A 20 -17.52 -29.69 25.24
CA ILE A 20 -16.90 -29.20 24.00
C ILE A 20 -17.96 -28.77 22.97
N ILE A 21 -19.03 -29.55 22.83
CA ILE A 21 -20.15 -29.20 21.94
C ILE A 21 -20.83 -27.90 22.41
N CYS A 22 -21.07 -27.75 23.72
CA CYS A 22 -21.70 -26.57 24.27
C CYS A 22 -20.86 -25.29 24.07
N ASP A 23 -19.53 -25.38 24.24
CA ASP A 23 -18.63 -24.26 24.01
C ASP A 23 -18.59 -23.85 22.52
N LYS A 24 -18.64 -24.84 21.62
CA LYS A 24 -18.66 -24.59 20.17
C LYS A 24 -19.98 -23.95 19.72
N ILE A 25 -21.11 -24.34 20.32
CA ILE A 25 -22.42 -23.70 20.07
C ILE A 25 -22.41 -22.25 20.54
N LYS A 26 -21.93 -21.98 21.77
CA LYS A 26 -21.80 -20.59 22.28
C LYS A 26 -20.90 -19.75 21.38
N SER A 27 -19.78 -20.31 20.92
CA SER A 27 -18.88 -19.64 19.96
C SER A 27 -19.58 -19.30 18.65
N LEU A 28 -20.40 -20.20 18.10
CA LEU A 28 -21.17 -19.95 16.87
C LEU A 28 -22.25 -18.89 17.06
N ASP A 29 -22.94 -18.88 18.21
CA ASP A 29 -23.95 -17.86 18.52
C ASP A 29 -23.29 -16.48 18.65
N THR A 30 -22.17 -16.37 19.38
CA THR A 30 -21.42 -15.10 19.48
C THR A 30 -20.90 -14.60 18.13
N LEU A 31 -20.47 -15.50 17.23
CA LEU A 31 -20.04 -15.14 15.88
C LEU A 31 -21.22 -14.59 15.07
N LYS A 32 -22.39 -15.22 15.17
CA LYS A 32 -23.59 -14.80 14.45
C LYS A 32 -24.09 -13.44 14.93
N ASP A 33 -24.10 -13.21 16.24
CA ASP A 33 -24.49 -11.92 16.84
C ASP A 33 -23.52 -10.80 16.43
N ASN A 34 -22.22 -11.05 16.40
CA ASN A 34 -21.22 -10.08 15.94
C ASN A 34 -21.44 -9.70 14.47
N ILE A 35 -21.67 -10.70 13.60
CA ILE A 35 -21.96 -10.45 12.18
C ILE A 35 -23.23 -9.61 12.04
N GLU A 36 -24.29 -9.90 12.79
CA GLU A 36 -25.54 -9.14 12.71
C GLU A 36 -25.38 -7.69 13.20
N ASN A 37 -24.59 -7.46 14.25
CA ASN A 37 -24.25 -6.12 14.73
C ASN A 37 -23.41 -5.34 13.72
N ASP A 38 -22.40 -5.96 13.09
CA ASP A 38 -21.59 -5.33 12.04
C ASP A 38 -22.46 -4.93 10.83
N TRP A 39 -23.41 -5.79 10.45
CA TRP A 39 -24.37 -5.48 9.38
C TRP A 39 -25.32 -4.34 9.76
N LYS A 40 -25.69 -4.23 11.03
CA LYS A 40 -26.52 -3.13 11.54
C LYS A 40 -25.75 -1.81 11.53
N GLU A 41 -24.51 -1.79 12.00
CA GLU A 41 -23.62 -0.63 11.95
C GLU A 41 -23.38 -0.17 10.50
N PHE A 42 -23.16 -1.11 9.58
CA PHE A 42 -23.03 -0.80 8.16
C PHE A 42 -24.31 -0.19 7.57
N LYS A 43 -25.50 -0.67 7.95
CA LYS A 43 -26.78 -0.09 7.51
C LYS A 43 -26.98 1.31 8.09
N GLU A 44 -26.68 1.51 9.37
CA GLU A 44 -26.74 2.81 10.02
C GLU A 44 -25.79 3.81 9.36
N PHE A 45 -24.56 3.39 9.02
CA PHE A 45 -23.62 4.19 8.25
C PHE A 45 -24.16 4.58 6.86
N ARG A 46 -24.84 3.65 6.17
CA ARG A 46 -25.47 3.91 4.86
C ARG A 46 -26.64 4.89 4.97
N GLU A 47 -27.45 4.79 6.00
CA GLU A 47 -28.57 5.72 6.26
C GLU A 47 -28.06 7.10 6.71
N TRP A 48 -27.05 7.15 7.59
CA TRP A 48 -26.36 8.39 7.95
C TRP A 48 -25.79 9.09 6.71
N LYS A 49 -25.20 8.34 5.78
CA LYS A 49 -24.67 8.90 4.53
C LYS A 49 -25.77 9.55 3.66
N LYS A 50 -26.97 8.96 3.62
CA LYS A 50 -28.14 9.56 2.94
C LYS A 50 -28.63 10.83 3.64
N TRP A 51 -28.58 10.86 4.98
CA TRP A 51 -28.94 12.05 5.77
C TRP A 51 -27.93 13.19 5.58
N LYS A 52 -26.64 12.85 5.45
CA LYS A 52 -25.52 13.79 5.24
C LYS A 52 -25.66 14.64 3.98
N ASP A 53 -26.26 14.10 2.92
CA ASP A 53 -26.48 14.84 1.67
C ASP A 53 -27.53 15.97 1.82
N ASN A 54 -28.21 16.10 2.97
CA ASN A 54 -29.36 16.99 3.14
C ASN A 54 -29.32 17.99 4.32
N THR A 55 -28.18 18.22 5.00
CA THR A 55 -28.17 19.12 6.18
C THR A 55 -27.19 20.30 6.18
N ARG A 56 -27.64 21.39 6.81
CA ARG A 56 -26.96 22.70 6.96
C ARG A 56 -25.72 22.64 7.87
N ASN A 57 -25.60 21.62 8.73
CA ASN A 57 -24.47 21.41 9.63
C ASN A 57 -23.21 20.89 8.92
N ASP A 58 -23.35 20.09 7.87
CA ASP A 58 -22.21 19.73 7.01
C ASP A 58 -21.60 20.95 6.35
N LYS A 59 -22.40 21.95 5.96
CA LYS A 59 -21.86 23.22 5.44
C LYS A 59 -20.99 23.96 6.47
N ILE A 60 -21.30 23.88 7.76
CA ILE A 60 -20.52 24.52 8.83
C ILE A 60 -19.25 23.72 9.13
N ILE A 61 -19.34 22.39 9.21
CA ILE A 61 -18.18 21.50 9.40
C ILE A 61 -17.23 21.60 8.19
N HIS A 62 -17.75 21.55 6.97
CA HIS A 62 -16.99 21.80 5.75
C HIS A 62 -16.37 23.19 5.74
N LYS A 63 -17.11 24.24 6.16
CA LYS A 63 -16.56 25.59 6.25
C LYS A 63 -15.44 25.72 7.29
N ASN A 64 -15.54 25.03 8.44
CA ASN A 64 -14.50 25.02 9.47
C ASN A 64 -13.28 24.20 9.04
N PHE A 65 -13.48 23.07 8.38
CA PHE A 65 -12.42 22.28 7.74
C PHE A 65 -11.71 23.09 6.65
N ASP A 66 -12.47 23.78 5.79
CA ASP A 66 -11.96 24.69 4.76
C ASP A 66 -11.17 25.87 5.37
N ASN A 67 -11.61 26.41 6.51
CA ASN A 67 -10.93 27.51 7.19
C ASN A 67 -9.58 27.07 7.78
N SER A 68 -9.50 25.87 8.36
CA SER A 68 -8.22 25.26 8.75
C SER A 68 -7.30 25.12 7.53
N PHE A 69 -7.82 24.61 6.42
CA PHE A 69 -7.04 24.44 5.20
C PHE A 69 -6.56 25.78 4.62
N LYS A 70 -7.38 26.84 4.67
CA LYS A 70 -7.00 28.20 4.26
C LYS A 70 -5.86 28.78 5.11
N HIS A 71 -5.83 28.50 6.41
CA HIS A 71 -4.75 28.92 7.30
C HIS A 71 -3.41 28.30 6.86
N TYR A 72 -3.37 26.98 6.60
CA TYR A 72 -2.17 26.31 6.10
C TYR A 72 -1.82 26.70 4.66
N LYS A 73 -2.82 26.96 3.80
CA LYS A 73 -2.62 27.37 2.41
C LYS A 73 -1.93 28.74 2.27
N LYS A 74 -2.07 29.64 3.25
CA LYS A 74 -1.38 30.94 3.26
C LYS A 74 0.14 30.80 3.37
N HIS A 75 0.64 29.69 3.93
CA HIS A 75 2.06 29.38 4.05
C HIS A 75 2.59 28.46 2.94
N TRP A 76 1.69 27.77 2.22
CA TRP A 76 2.03 26.90 1.08
C TRP A 76 1.95 27.68 -0.23
N ASN A 77 3.02 28.38 -0.57
CA ASN A 77 3.15 29.02 -1.88
C ASN A 77 3.37 27.91 -2.94
N HIS A 78 2.30 27.51 -3.63
CA HIS A 78 2.23 26.41 -4.62
C HIS A 78 3.06 26.62 -5.90
N LYS A 79 4.13 27.41 -5.88
CA LYS A 79 5.17 27.21 -6.88
C LYS A 79 5.79 25.87 -6.52
N LYS A 80 5.38 24.80 -7.22
CA LYS A 80 5.88 23.42 -7.12
C LYS A 80 7.40 23.48 -7.29
N LEU A 81 8.12 23.78 -6.20
CA LEU A 81 9.56 23.85 -6.22
C LEU A 81 10.00 22.40 -6.31
N LEU A 82 10.38 22.00 -7.52
CA LEU A 82 11.07 20.73 -7.72
C LEU A 82 12.38 20.85 -6.94
N THR A 83 12.58 19.93 -6.02
CA THR A 83 13.85 19.85 -5.32
C THR A 83 14.88 19.20 -6.23
N SER A 84 16.07 19.78 -6.26
CA SER A 84 17.28 19.19 -6.83
C SER A 84 18.24 18.67 -5.74
N ASP A 85 17.75 18.58 -4.50
CA ASP A 85 18.52 18.06 -3.38
C ASP A 85 18.85 16.58 -3.60
N ASN A 86 20.15 16.27 -3.65
CA ASN A 86 20.64 14.94 -3.95
C ASN A 86 20.21 13.93 -2.88
N ASP A 87 20.23 14.31 -1.60
CA ASP A 87 19.86 13.43 -0.49
C ASP A 87 18.37 13.05 -0.57
N THR A 88 17.51 14.03 -0.88
CA THR A 88 16.09 13.80 -1.14
C THR A 88 15.87 12.85 -2.32
N ILE A 89 16.61 13.02 -3.43
CA ILE A 89 16.50 12.14 -4.60
C ILE A 89 16.95 10.71 -4.26
N LEU A 90 18.06 10.57 -3.55
CA LEU A 90 18.59 9.28 -3.12
C LEU A 90 17.65 8.59 -2.13
N MET A 91 17.05 9.31 -1.18
CA MET A 91 16.03 8.76 -0.27
C MET A 91 14.81 8.25 -1.05
N ALA A 92 14.33 9.02 -2.04
CA ALA A 92 13.23 8.57 -2.89
C ALA A 92 13.57 7.26 -3.64
N ARG A 93 14.79 7.17 -4.20
CA ARG A 93 15.25 5.96 -4.88
C ARG A 93 15.45 4.79 -3.93
N TYR A 94 15.93 5.06 -2.72
CA TYR A 94 16.07 4.06 -1.67
C TYR A 94 14.72 3.47 -1.27
N VAL A 95 13.70 4.31 -0.99
CA VAL A 95 12.35 3.84 -0.61
C VAL A 95 11.78 2.90 -1.67
N VAL A 96 11.88 3.27 -2.96
CA VAL A 96 11.38 2.43 -4.07
C VAL A 96 12.16 1.13 -4.17
N ASN A 97 13.49 1.19 -4.06
CA ASN A 97 14.32 0.00 -4.15
C ASN A 97 14.13 -0.95 -2.96
N GLN A 98 13.87 -0.47 -1.75
CA GLN A 98 13.59 -1.34 -0.61
C GLN A 98 12.20 -2.00 -0.69
N ALA A 99 11.24 -1.44 -1.44
CA ALA A 99 9.88 -1.94 -1.49
C ALA A 99 9.74 -3.23 -2.32
N ASN A 100 9.23 -4.31 -1.70
CA ASN A 100 8.84 -5.55 -2.40
C ASN A 100 7.41 -5.47 -2.97
N TRP A 101 6.58 -4.58 -2.44
CA TRP A 101 5.18 -4.40 -2.85
C TRP A 101 4.80 -2.92 -2.78
N SER A 102 3.67 -2.55 -3.38
CA SER A 102 3.13 -1.20 -3.28
C SER A 102 1.61 -1.24 -3.13
N SER A 103 1.07 -0.28 -2.38
CA SER A 103 -0.34 0.09 -2.51
C SER A 103 -0.52 0.90 -3.79
N ILE A 104 -1.23 0.33 -4.76
CA ILE A 104 -1.59 1.01 -6.00
C ILE A 104 -3.03 1.53 -5.92
N ALA A 105 -3.22 2.80 -6.23
CA ALA A 105 -4.51 3.45 -6.36
C ALA A 105 -4.92 3.57 -7.84
N THR A 106 -6.09 3.05 -8.19
CA THR A 106 -6.72 3.08 -9.52
C THR A 106 -8.12 3.70 -9.45
N ILE A 107 -8.77 3.87 -10.60
CA ILE A 107 -10.18 4.26 -10.69
C ILE A 107 -11.00 3.01 -10.97
N SER A 108 -11.84 2.64 -10.00
CA SER A 108 -12.62 1.40 -10.04
C SER A 108 -13.55 1.35 -11.24
N THR A 109 -13.55 0.20 -11.90
CA THR A 109 -14.45 -0.17 -13.00
C THR A 109 -15.58 -1.11 -12.58
N ARG A 110 -15.57 -1.58 -11.32
CA ARG A 110 -16.61 -2.47 -10.78
C ARG A 110 -17.97 -1.76 -10.72
N ASN A 111 -19.04 -2.50 -11.00
CA ASN A 111 -20.39 -1.94 -11.07
C ASN A 111 -20.89 -1.32 -9.75
N ASP A 112 -20.50 -1.88 -8.60
CA ASP A 112 -20.96 -1.47 -7.27
C ASP A 112 -20.27 -0.20 -6.74
N ILE A 113 -19.06 0.09 -7.24
CA ILE A 113 -18.21 1.21 -6.80
C ILE A 113 -17.54 1.92 -7.99
N LYS A 114 -18.24 2.03 -9.12
CA LYS A 114 -17.70 2.63 -10.33
C LYS A 114 -17.19 4.05 -10.06
N SER A 115 -16.00 4.36 -10.58
CA SER A 115 -15.31 5.65 -10.42
C SER A 115 -14.81 5.98 -9.01
N TYR A 116 -14.90 5.06 -8.05
CA TYR A 116 -14.26 5.25 -6.74
C TYR A 116 -12.73 5.11 -6.89
N PRO A 117 -11.93 5.85 -6.09
CA PRO A 117 -10.54 5.49 -5.92
C PRO A 117 -10.48 4.11 -5.27
N PHE A 118 -9.76 3.18 -5.89
CA PHE A 118 -9.59 1.84 -5.39
C PHE A 118 -8.13 1.61 -5.05
N ALA A 119 -7.86 1.10 -3.86
CA ALA A 119 -6.51 0.75 -3.43
C ALA A 119 -6.35 -0.78 -3.45
N ASN A 120 -5.28 -1.26 -4.08
CA ASN A 120 -4.90 -2.67 -4.10
C ASN A 120 -3.42 -2.84 -3.73
N VAL A 121 -3.03 -4.07 -3.38
CA VAL A 121 -1.63 -4.43 -3.14
C VAL A 121 -1.09 -5.16 -4.37
N ILE A 122 0.06 -4.74 -4.86
CA ILE A 122 0.77 -5.41 -5.96
C ILE A 122 2.25 -5.63 -5.63
N SER A 123 2.80 -6.76 -6.05
CA SER A 123 4.26 -6.97 -6.02
C SER A 123 4.94 -6.06 -7.03
N ILE A 124 6.05 -5.44 -6.62
CA ILE A 124 6.85 -4.57 -7.48
C ILE A 124 8.35 -4.87 -7.32
N SER A 125 9.13 -4.41 -8.29
CA SER A 125 10.58 -4.36 -8.24
C SER A 125 11.07 -3.28 -9.19
N ASP A 126 12.09 -2.52 -8.79
CA ASP A 126 12.83 -1.65 -9.71
C ASP A 126 14.19 -2.22 -10.15
N GLY A 127 14.55 -3.42 -9.67
CA GLY A 127 15.85 -4.07 -9.87
C GLY A 127 16.37 -4.73 -8.59
N PRO A 128 17.63 -5.20 -8.57
CA PRO A 128 18.29 -5.72 -7.38
C PRO A 128 18.35 -4.70 -6.23
N LEU A 129 18.40 -5.17 -4.98
CA LEU A 129 18.62 -4.30 -3.83
C LEU A 129 19.97 -3.58 -3.96
N GLY A 130 19.99 -2.26 -3.76
CA GLY A 130 21.17 -1.42 -3.93
C GLY A 130 21.47 -0.98 -5.36
N ASP A 131 20.82 -1.58 -6.38
CA ASP A 131 21.06 -1.26 -7.80
C ASP A 131 19.74 -1.21 -8.61
N GLY A 132 18.70 -0.68 -7.98
CA GLY A 132 17.40 -0.47 -8.62
C GLY A 132 17.37 0.72 -9.57
N SER A 133 16.61 0.61 -10.65
CA SER A 133 16.42 1.66 -11.67
C SER A 133 15.51 2.83 -11.24
N GLY A 134 14.79 2.68 -10.13
CA GLY A 134 13.74 3.61 -9.70
C GLY A 134 12.41 3.47 -10.46
N ILE A 135 12.31 2.64 -11.49
CA ILE A 135 11.07 2.37 -12.23
C ILE A 135 10.38 1.13 -11.62
N PRO A 136 9.17 1.25 -11.04
CA PRO A 136 8.46 0.07 -10.55
C PRO A 136 7.96 -0.77 -11.73
N TYR A 137 8.53 -1.98 -11.85
CA TYR A 137 8.01 -3.06 -12.68
C TYR A 137 7.14 -3.99 -11.81
N THR A 138 6.11 -4.56 -12.42
CA THR A 138 5.16 -5.48 -11.79
C THR A 138 4.76 -6.58 -12.78
N TYR A 139 4.12 -7.63 -12.28
CA TYR A 139 3.62 -8.75 -13.07
C TYR A 139 2.16 -8.99 -12.71
N LEU A 140 1.28 -8.64 -13.63
CA LEU A 140 -0.16 -8.57 -13.42
C LEU A 140 -0.87 -9.61 -14.27
N THR A 141 -2.06 -10.01 -13.85
CA THR A 141 -3.00 -10.83 -14.64
C THR A 141 -4.23 -10.00 -14.99
N PRO A 142 -4.86 -10.18 -16.16
CA PRO A 142 -6.16 -9.58 -16.48
C PRO A 142 -7.26 -9.85 -15.43
N LEU A 143 -7.09 -10.90 -14.61
CA LEU A 143 -8.01 -11.27 -13.54
C LEU A 143 -7.94 -10.32 -12.32
N ASP A 144 -6.82 -9.62 -12.12
CA ASP A 144 -6.62 -8.73 -10.98
C ASP A 144 -7.43 -7.43 -11.10
N PHE A 145 -7.93 -6.90 -9.99
CA PHE A 145 -8.70 -5.65 -9.95
C PHE A 145 -7.94 -4.47 -10.58
N THR A 146 -6.63 -4.38 -10.32
CA THR A 146 -5.77 -3.33 -10.90
C THR A 146 -5.76 -3.43 -12.41
N SER A 147 -5.60 -4.64 -12.98
CA SER A 147 -5.60 -4.84 -14.44
C SER A 147 -6.92 -4.44 -15.08
N GLN A 148 -8.03 -4.79 -14.43
CA GLN A 148 -9.37 -4.46 -14.92
C GLN A 148 -9.57 -2.94 -14.94
N ASP A 149 -9.20 -2.26 -13.87
CA ASP A 149 -9.29 -0.80 -13.79
C ASP A 149 -8.40 -0.11 -14.82
N ILE A 150 -7.12 -0.49 -14.89
CA ILE A 150 -6.19 0.13 -15.83
C ILE A 150 -6.52 -0.17 -17.28
N SER A 151 -7.30 -1.22 -17.58
CA SER A 151 -7.77 -1.48 -18.95
C SER A 151 -8.70 -0.37 -19.47
N LYS A 152 -9.30 0.42 -18.57
CA LYS A 152 -10.20 1.54 -18.91
C LYS A 152 -9.54 2.89 -18.65
N ASP A 153 -8.74 3.01 -17.59
CA ASP A 153 -7.99 4.22 -17.27
C ASP A 153 -6.59 3.89 -16.78
N TYR A 154 -5.59 4.14 -17.63
CA TYR A 154 -4.20 3.81 -17.32
C TYR A 154 -3.60 4.63 -16.17
N ARG A 155 -4.29 5.67 -15.65
CA ARG A 155 -3.78 6.50 -14.55
C ARG A 155 -3.76 5.68 -13.26
N ALA A 156 -2.62 5.71 -12.58
CA ALA A 156 -2.45 5.08 -11.28
C ALA A 156 -1.49 5.87 -10.40
N THR A 157 -1.59 5.63 -9.09
CA THR A 157 -0.64 6.15 -8.10
C THR A 157 -0.14 5.01 -7.23
N MET A 158 1.17 4.82 -7.13
CA MET A 158 1.80 3.83 -6.26
C MET A 158 2.36 4.52 -5.01
N MET A 159 2.03 4.00 -3.83
CA MET A 159 2.63 4.43 -2.56
C MET A 159 3.51 3.33 -1.99
N MET A 160 4.70 3.71 -1.53
CA MET A 160 5.66 2.86 -0.84
C MET A 160 6.18 3.59 0.40
N THR A 161 6.60 2.85 1.40
CA THR A 161 7.09 3.40 2.67
C THR A 161 8.11 2.47 3.31
N LEU A 162 9.07 3.05 4.01
CA LEU A 162 10.03 2.30 4.82
C LEU A 162 9.38 1.56 5.99
N ALA A 163 8.11 1.84 6.32
CA ALA A 163 7.32 1.04 7.27
C ALA A 163 7.03 -0.40 6.76
N GLN A 164 7.19 -0.65 5.46
CA GLN A 164 7.06 -2.00 4.88
C GLN A 164 8.20 -2.92 5.31
N GLY A 165 9.35 -2.35 5.66
CA GLY A 165 10.52 -3.06 6.18
C GLY A 165 10.72 -2.82 7.66
N GLN A 166 11.97 -2.94 8.09
CA GLN A 166 12.35 -2.85 9.49
C GLN A 166 12.84 -1.43 9.88
N TRP A 167 13.14 -0.58 8.90
CA TRP A 167 13.74 0.75 9.09
C TRP A 167 13.02 1.66 10.10
N CYS A 168 11.69 1.81 9.97
CA CYS A 168 10.92 2.65 10.88
C CYS A 168 10.79 2.01 12.27
N LYS A 169 10.63 0.69 12.32
CA LYS A 169 10.53 -0.07 13.58
C LYS A 169 11.81 0.03 14.39
N ASP A 170 12.98 -0.14 13.77
CA ASP A 170 14.28 -0.04 14.43
C ASP A 170 14.55 1.35 15.01
N LYS A 171 13.89 2.37 14.46
CA LYS A 171 13.98 3.75 14.92
C LYS A 171 12.82 4.17 15.83
N SER A 172 11.96 3.23 16.22
CA SER A 172 10.76 3.48 17.03
C SER A 172 9.87 4.59 16.45
N MET A 173 9.75 4.63 15.11
CA MET A 173 8.93 5.59 14.39
C MET A 173 7.56 4.99 14.06
N ASP A 174 6.51 5.74 14.38
CA ASP A 174 5.18 5.45 13.86
C ASP A 174 5.17 5.55 12.31
N PRO A 175 4.42 4.71 11.58
CA PRO A 175 4.34 4.80 10.12
C PRO A 175 3.86 6.15 9.56
N MET A 176 3.21 6.98 10.37
CA MET A 176 2.78 8.33 10.01
C MET A 176 3.82 9.42 10.35
N ASP A 177 4.84 9.10 11.16
CA ASP A 177 5.96 9.99 11.40
C ASP A 177 6.63 10.33 10.05
N PRO A 178 6.77 11.61 9.68
CA PRO A 178 7.29 11.97 8.36
C PRO A 178 8.72 11.50 8.11
N ARG A 179 9.48 11.16 9.16
CA ARG A 179 10.82 10.57 9.07
C ARG A 179 10.77 9.08 8.69
N CYS A 180 9.64 8.42 8.93
CA CYS A 180 9.35 7.12 8.34
C CYS A 180 9.02 7.31 6.85
N ALA A 181 10.07 7.44 6.04
CA ALA A 181 9.95 7.96 4.69
C ALA A 181 8.93 7.19 3.84
N ARG A 182 8.12 7.95 3.09
CA ARG A 182 7.14 7.42 2.14
C ARG A 182 7.14 8.20 0.85
N ILE A 183 7.00 7.48 -0.25
CA ILE A 183 7.00 8.04 -1.60
C ILE A 183 5.68 7.71 -2.29
N THR A 184 5.18 8.69 -3.04
CA THR A 184 4.04 8.57 -3.92
C THR A 184 4.49 8.82 -5.35
N LEU A 185 4.34 7.82 -6.21
CA LEU A 185 4.60 7.89 -7.64
C LEU A 185 3.28 7.88 -8.40
N SER A 186 2.93 9.00 -9.03
CA SER A 186 1.72 9.12 -9.85
C SER A 186 2.10 9.12 -11.33
N GLY A 187 1.34 8.38 -12.15
CA GLY A 187 1.69 8.22 -13.55
C GLY A 187 0.67 7.40 -14.33
N LYS A 188 1.15 6.69 -15.35
CA LYS A 188 0.35 5.75 -16.14
C LYS A 188 0.98 4.37 -16.16
N VAL A 189 0.20 3.32 -15.92
CA VAL A 189 0.67 1.93 -16.07
C VAL A 189 0.74 1.59 -17.55
N LYS A 190 1.89 1.09 -18.02
CA LYS A 190 2.09 0.59 -19.38
C LYS A 190 2.45 -0.90 -19.32
N LYS A 191 1.80 -1.71 -20.15
CA LYS A 191 2.26 -3.09 -20.42
C LYS A 191 3.67 -3.07 -21.03
N VAL A 192 4.47 -4.06 -20.67
CA VAL A 192 5.79 -4.34 -21.23
C VAL A 192 5.69 -5.66 -21.96
N LEU A 193 5.73 -5.61 -23.29
CA LEU A 193 5.47 -6.77 -24.16
C LEU A 193 6.78 -7.45 -24.60
N PRO A 194 6.77 -8.74 -24.94
CA PRO A 194 7.90 -9.37 -25.61
C PRO A 194 8.30 -8.55 -26.85
N GLY A 195 9.58 -8.20 -26.95
CA GLY A 195 10.12 -7.31 -28.01
C GLY A 195 10.21 -5.83 -27.63
N ASP A 196 9.57 -5.38 -26.54
CA ASP A 196 9.88 -4.07 -25.95
C ASP A 196 11.32 -4.10 -25.41
N GLY A 197 12.07 -3.00 -25.58
CA GLY A 197 13.48 -2.91 -25.16
C GLY A 197 13.73 -3.06 -23.65
N ASP A 198 12.68 -2.93 -22.84
CA ASP A 198 12.72 -3.11 -21.38
C ASP A 198 12.10 -4.43 -20.89
N TYR A 199 11.75 -5.36 -21.78
CA TYR A 199 11.13 -6.62 -21.40
C TYR A 199 12.02 -7.47 -20.48
N ASP A 200 13.27 -7.71 -20.88
CA ASP A 200 14.18 -8.52 -20.06
C ASP A 200 14.55 -7.81 -18.75
N VAL A 201 14.60 -6.48 -18.74
CA VAL A 201 14.78 -5.68 -17.53
C VAL A 201 13.61 -5.90 -16.57
N ALA A 202 12.37 -5.80 -17.06
CA ALA A 202 11.17 -6.01 -16.26
C ALA A 202 11.12 -7.44 -15.70
N LYS A 203 11.41 -8.45 -16.55
CA LYS A 203 11.44 -9.86 -16.17
C LYS A 203 12.46 -10.13 -15.08
N ASN A 204 13.71 -9.68 -15.28
CA ASN A 204 14.79 -9.88 -14.32
C ASN A 204 14.53 -9.12 -13.01
N ALA A 205 14.03 -7.89 -13.08
CA ALA A 205 13.69 -7.11 -11.90
C ALA A 205 12.61 -7.82 -11.06
N VAL A 206 11.48 -8.20 -11.69
CA VAL A 206 10.37 -8.81 -10.97
C VAL A 206 10.73 -10.21 -10.47
N PHE A 207 11.19 -11.11 -11.33
CA PHE A 207 11.46 -12.49 -10.92
C PHE A 207 12.71 -12.62 -10.04
N GLY A 208 13.66 -11.69 -10.15
CA GLY A 208 14.81 -11.62 -9.25
C GLY A 208 14.41 -11.33 -7.80
N ARG A 209 13.36 -10.52 -7.59
CA ARG A 209 12.83 -10.22 -6.24
C ARG A 209 11.66 -11.09 -5.80
N HIS A 210 10.91 -11.62 -6.77
CA HIS A 210 9.71 -12.42 -6.56
C HIS A 210 9.79 -13.71 -7.36
N PRO A 211 10.70 -14.64 -7.03
CA PRO A 211 10.95 -15.84 -7.83
C PRO A 211 9.72 -16.75 -7.95
N TRP A 212 8.80 -16.69 -6.98
CA TRP A 212 7.55 -17.44 -7.02
C TRP A 212 6.61 -16.98 -8.14
N LEU A 213 6.67 -15.71 -8.58
CA LEU A 213 5.83 -15.18 -9.67
C LEU A 213 6.16 -15.81 -11.02
N ALA A 214 7.36 -16.38 -11.19
CA ALA A 214 7.72 -17.12 -12.41
C ALA A 214 6.96 -18.44 -12.56
N LYS A 215 6.29 -18.92 -11.50
CA LYS A 215 5.55 -20.18 -11.45
C LYS A 215 4.03 -19.98 -11.53
N MET A 216 3.57 -18.78 -11.88
CA MET A 216 2.14 -18.51 -12.00
C MET A 216 1.49 -19.31 -13.12
N PRO A 217 0.21 -19.73 -12.96
CA PRO A 217 -0.50 -20.51 -13.96
C PRO A 217 -0.56 -19.78 -15.32
N ALA A 218 -0.29 -20.51 -16.40
CA ALA A 218 -0.22 -19.94 -17.74
C ALA A 218 -1.59 -19.44 -18.25
N ASP A 219 -2.67 -20.11 -17.84
CA ASP A 219 -4.07 -19.78 -18.15
C ASP A 219 -4.57 -18.50 -17.46
N HIS A 220 -3.81 -17.98 -16.50
CA HIS A 220 -4.07 -16.67 -15.90
C HIS A 220 -3.47 -15.50 -16.70
N HIS A 221 -2.75 -15.79 -17.79
CA HIS A 221 -2.27 -14.80 -18.77
C HIS A 221 -1.51 -13.60 -18.16
N PHE A 222 -0.58 -13.89 -17.24
CA PHE A 222 0.21 -12.84 -16.61
C PHE A 222 1.12 -12.10 -17.61
N TYR A 223 1.31 -10.80 -17.38
CA TYR A 223 2.10 -9.91 -18.21
C TYR A 223 2.89 -8.90 -17.36
N PHE A 224 4.06 -8.48 -17.86
CA PHE A 224 4.84 -7.42 -17.21
C PHE A 224 4.22 -6.06 -17.48
N ALA A 225 4.30 -5.18 -16.49
CA ALA A 225 3.91 -3.78 -16.61
C ALA A 225 4.87 -2.90 -15.83
N LYS A 226 4.88 -1.60 -16.17
CA LYS A 226 5.65 -0.58 -15.45
C LYS A 226 4.84 0.68 -15.23
N LEU A 227 5.20 1.44 -14.21
CA LEU A 227 4.70 2.79 -14.04
C LEU A 227 5.53 3.78 -14.88
N LYS A 228 4.91 4.43 -15.85
CA LYS A 228 5.44 5.66 -16.47
C LYS A 228 5.19 6.82 -15.52
N ILE A 229 6.21 7.16 -14.73
CA ILE A 229 6.14 8.18 -13.67
C ILE A 229 5.93 9.57 -14.31
N GLY A 230 4.90 10.29 -13.83
CA GLY A 230 4.63 11.68 -14.20
C GLY A 230 4.81 12.67 -13.04
N SER A 231 4.70 12.21 -11.80
CA SER A 231 4.96 13.02 -10.61
C SER A 231 5.49 12.17 -9.47
N ILE A 232 6.39 12.75 -8.70
CA ILE A 232 7.02 12.15 -7.52
C ILE A 232 6.80 13.08 -6.34
N ALA A 233 6.26 12.55 -5.25
CA ALA A 233 6.19 13.24 -3.97
C ALA A 233 6.82 12.34 -2.89
N LEU A 234 7.81 12.87 -2.20
CA LEU A 234 8.48 12.22 -1.06
C LEU A 234 8.11 12.96 0.21
N LEU A 235 7.78 12.22 1.27
CA LEU A 235 7.77 12.73 2.63
C LEU A 235 8.78 11.94 3.44
N ASP A 236 9.87 12.60 3.84
CA ASP A 236 11.03 12.01 4.54
C ASP A 236 11.49 12.84 5.76
N ALA A 237 10.85 13.99 6.00
CA ALA A 237 11.13 14.88 7.13
C ALA A 237 9.93 15.80 7.41
N PHE A 238 9.98 16.52 8.53
CA PHE A 238 9.02 17.59 8.83
C PHE A 238 9.06 18.70 7.78
N GLY A 239 7.96 19.47 7.66
CA GLY A 239 7.82 20.54 6.66
C GLY A 239 6.99 20.15 5.43
N GLY A 240 6.56 18.89 5.34
CA GLY A 240 5.64 18.41 4.32
C GLY A 240 6.33 17.81 3.09
N PRO A 241 5.55 17.42 2.06
CA PRO A 241 6.09 16.65 0.94
C PRO A 241 7.00 17.49 0.03
N LYS A 242 8.12 16.89 -0.35
CA LYS A 242 9.05 17.38 -1.38
C LYS A 242 8.65 16.78 -2.73
N TYR A 243 8.63 17.61 -3.78
CA TYR A 243 8.35 17.16 -5.14
C TYR A 243 9.64 17.04 -5.94
N ILE A 244 9.84 15.92 -6.62
CA ILE A 244 11.10 15.59 -7.30
C ILE A 244 10.90 15.60 -8.81
N ASP A 245 11.86 16.14 -9.55
CA ASP A 245 11.87 16.06 -11.01
C ASP A 245 12.12 14.62 -11.47
N VAL A 246 11.31 14.14 -12.42
CA VAL A 246 11.39 12.75 -12.88
C VAL A 246 12.73 12.47 -13.58
N LYS A 247 13.30 13.43 -14.31
CA LYS A 247 14.59 13.21 -15.00
C LYS A 247 15.72 13.11 -13.99
N GLN A 248 15.75 13.98 -12.99
CA GLN A 248 16.74 13.92 -11.91
C GLN A 248 16.62 12.61 -11.11
N TYR A 249 15.40 12.20 -10.77
CA TYR A 249 15.15 10.93 -10.09
C TYR A 249 15.66 9.73 -10.89
N LEU A 250 15.41 9.68 -12.20
CA LEU A 250 15.86 8.56 -13.05
C LEU A 250 17.36 8.61 -13.38
N ALA A 251 17.98 9.78 -13.36
CA ALA A 251 19.41 9.96 -13.58
C ALA A 251 20.27 9.58 -12.35
N ALA A 252 19.69 9.60 -11.15
CA ALA A 252 20.39 9.17 -9.94
C ALA A 252 20.76 7.68 -10.01
N SER A 253 21.83 7.28 -9.32
CA SER A 253 22.22 5.88 -9.20
C SER A 253 22.27 5.48 -7.73
N ASN A 254 21.65 4.35 -7.39
CA ASN A 254 21.76 3.78 -6.04
C ASN A 254 23.15 3.17 -5.77
N LYS A 255 23.94 2.97 -6.82
CA LYS A 255 25.26 2.32 -6.79
C LYS A 255 26.29 3.07 -5.93
N ILE A 256 25.99 4.30 -5.53
CA ILE A 256 26.93 5.19 -4.83
C ILE A 256 26.70 5.20 -3.31
N VAL A 257 25.53 4.83 -2.79
CA VAL A 257 25.25 5.05 -1.36
C VAL A 257 25.61 3.82 -0.54
N SER A 258 26.78 3.87 0.09
CA SER A 258 27.08 2.95 1.19
C SER A 258 25.99 3.11 2.27
N ILE A 259 25.56 2.01 2.88
CA ILE A 259 24.56 2.02 3.96
C ILE A 259 24.95 3.01 5.08
N ASP A 260 26.25 3.30 5.23
CA ASP A 260 26.81 4.26 6.18
C ASP A 260 26.47 5.73 5.85
N GLU A 261 26.36 6.11 4.58
CA GLU A 261 25.95 7.46 4.16
C GLU A 261 24.44 7.69 4.35
N ILE A 262 23.58 6.68 4.11
CA ILE A 262 22.13 6.79 4.40
C ILE A 262 21.89 7.03 5.90
N ASN A 263 22.69 6.37 6.74
CA ASN A 263 22.67 6.58 8.20
C ASN A 263 23.22 7.96 8.61
N GLN A 264 24.02 8.64 7.78
CA GLN A 264 24.48 10.03 8.00
C GLN A 264 23.49 11.08 7.49
N VAL A 265 22.86 10.87 6.33
CA VAL A 265 21.76 11.72 5.82
C VAL A 265 20.61 11.76 6.81
N SER A 266 20.30 10.60 7.40
CA SER A 266 19.31 10.51 8.48
C SER A 266 19.69 11.40 9.66
N ARG A 267 20.97 11.43 10.09
CA ARG A 267 21.46 12.20 11.26
C ARG A 267 21.24 13.71 11.15
N HIS A 268 21.33 14.30 9.96
CA HIS A 268 21.05 15.72 9.76
C HIS A 268 19.56 16.08 9.93
N ALA A 269 18.65 15.12 9.74
CA ALA A 269 17.22 15.32 9.98
C ALA A 269 16.82 15.24 11.48
N TYR A 270 17.74 14.92 12.39
CA TYR A 270 17.49 14.83 13.84
C TYR A 270 17.98 16.05 14.65
N GLN A 271 18.41 17.15 14.02
CA GLN A 271 18.90 18.35 14.72
C GLN A 271 17.88 19.50 14.84
N ILE A 272 16.58 19.22 14.78
CA ILE A 272 15.53 20.21 15.10
C ILE A 272 14.53 19.61 16.08
#